data_AF-A0A1H4IGM7-F1
#
_entry.id   AF-A0A1H4IGM7-F1
#
_cell.length_a   1.000
_cell.length_b   1.000
_cell.length_c   1.000
_cell.angle_alpha   90.00
_cell.angle_beta   90.00
_cell.angle_gamma   90.00
#
_symmetry.space_group_name_H-M   'P 1'
#
loop_
_entity.id
_entity.type
_entity.pdbx_description
1 polymer ?
#
loop_
_entity_poly.entity_id
_entity_poly.type
_entity_poly.pdbx_seq_one_letter_code
_entity_poly.pdbx_strand_id
1 'polypeptide(L)'
;MDEVAHSAPMPSIVRTELPCEFCAEHPQYFPGDPVGFVRAARWAAVVKDCCHFDAGVDYLLCDEHWAMIRHQQLPGQCPRCGAIAYSVEDIVCAEVPLGRSAVTGRGR
;
A
#
# COMPACT_ATOMS: atom_id res chain seq x y z
N MET A 1 27.68 -3.72 -48.39
CA MET A 1 27.94 -2.64 -47.42
C MET A 1 26.92 -1.58 -47.80
N ASP A 2 25.80 -1.42 -47.09
CA ASP A 2 25.66 -1.24 -45.65
C ASP A 2 24.33 -1.84 -45.14
N GLU A 3 24.39 -2.69 -44.09
CA GLU A 3 23.20 -3.09 -43.32
C GLU A 3 22.84 -1.94 -42.38
N VAL A 4 21.73 -1.25 -42.67
CA VAL A 4 21.14 -0.27 -41.76
C VAL A 4 20.47 -1.04 -40.62
N ALA A 5 21.20 -1.18 -39.51
CA ALA A 5 20.68 -1.67 -38.25
C ALA A 5 19.57 -0.72 -37.77
N HIS A 6 18.32 -1.08 -38.05
CA HIS A 6 17.16 -0.43 -37.47
C HIS A 6 17.06 -0.89 -36.01
N SER A 7 17.80 -0.21 -35.13
CA SER A 7 17.61 -0.34 -33.69
C SER A 7 16.17 0.06 -33.38
N ALA A 8 15.31 -0.96 -33.22
CA ALA A 8 13.95 -0.75 -32.72
C ALA A 8 14.05 0.01 -31.39
N PRO A 9 13.24 1.06 -31.18
CA PRO A 9 13.23 1.77 -29.91
C PRO A 9 12.91 0.76 -28.81
N MET A 10 13.82 0.61 -27.85
CA MET A 10 13.56 -0.22 -26.68
C MET A 10 12.26 0.26 -26.03
N PRO A 11 11.30 -0.63 -25.70
CA PRO A 11 10.09 -0.23 -25.03
C PRO A 11 10.49 0.48 -23.73
N SER A 12 10.18 1.77 -23.62
CA SER A 12 10.38 2.49 -22.37
C SER A 12 9.49 1.82 -21.33
N ILE A 13 10.10 1.20 -20.32
CA ILE A 13 9.36 0.73 -19.17
C ILE A 13 8.87 1.99 -18.46
N VAL A 14 7.61 2.35 -18.68
CA VAL A 14 6.97 3.41 -17.91
C VAL A 14 6.86 2.89 -16.48
N ARG A 15 7.68 3.45 -15.59
CA ARG A 15 7.56 3.21 -14.16
C ARG A 15 6.35 4.00 -13.66
N THR A 16 5.18 3.39 -13.71
CA THR A 16 3.99 3.96 -13.09
C THR A 16 4.03 3.64 -11.60
N GLU A 17 4.07 4.67 -10.76
CA GLU A 17 3.87 4.47 -9.33
C GLU A 17 2.40 4.12 -9.07
N LEU A 18 2.16 3.04 -8.34
CA LEU A 18 0.81 2.67 -7.91
C LEU A 18 0.33 3.71 -6.88
N PRO A 19 -0.90 4.26 -7.00
CA PRO A 19 -1.40 5.24 -6.05
C PRO A 19 -1.76 4.56 -4.72
N CYS A 20 -1.58 5.29 -3.61
CA CYS A 20 -2.20 4.92 -2.35
C CYS A 20 -3.72 5.13 -2.44
N GLU A 21 -4.49 4.08 -2.18
CA GLU A 21 -5.96 4.11 -2.31
C GLU A 21 -6.59 5.07 -1.31
N PHE A 22 -6.09 5.09 -0.07
CA PHE A 22 -6.60 6.01 0.94
C PHE A 22 -6.33 7.48 0.59
N CYS A 23 -5.16 7.81 0.04
CA CYS A 23 -4.90 9.15 -0.49
C CYS A 23 -5.82 9.51 -1.66
N ALA A 24 -6.15 8.54 -2.52
CA ALA A 24 -7.02 8.75 -3.67
C ALA A 24 -8.48 8.98 -3.27
N GLU A 25 -8.97 8.28 -2.23
CA GLU A 25 -10.32 8.46 -1.68
C GLU A 25 -10.45 9.75 -0.84
N HIS A 26 -9.37 10.14 -0.15
CA HIS A 26 -9.33 11.30 0.73
C HIS A 26 -8.19 12.27 0.38
N PRO A 27 -8.25 12.93 -0.79
CA PRO A 27 -7.26 13.92 -1.17
C PRO A 27 -7.30 15.08 -0.17
N GLN A 28 -6.17 15.34 0.50
CA GLN A 28 -5.96 16.28 1.62
C GLN A 28 -6.05 15.69 3.05
N TYR A 29 -5.86 14.38 3.22
CA TYR A 29 -5.81 13.80 4.57
C TYR A 29 -4.68 14.37 5.44
N PHE A 30 -3.52 14.71 4.87
CA PHE A 30 -2.38 15.26 5.61
C PHE A 30 -2.18 16.77 5.38
N PRO A 31 -1.94 17.56 6.45
CA PRO A 31 -1.64 18.97 6.33
C PRO A 31 -0.30 19.18 5.62
N GLY A 32 -0.32 19.99 4.55
CA GLY A 32 0.86 20.31 3.74
C GLY A 32 0.94 19.60 2.39
N ASP A 33 0.07 18.60 2.13
CA ASP A 33 -0.04 18.00 0.81
C ASP A 33 -0.76 18.95 -0.17
N PRO A 34 -0.30 19.07 -1.43
CA PRO A 34 -1.01 19.84 -2.46
C PRO A 34 -2.44 19.33 -2.66
N VAL A 35 -3.36 20.22 -3.07
CA VAL A 35 -4.72 19.83 -3.42
C VAL A 35 -4.69 18.77 -4.52
N GLY A 36 -5.31 17.61 -4.27
CA GLY A 36 -5.35 16.49 -5.21
C GLY A 36 -4.06 15.65 -5.26
N PHE A 37 -3.11 15.86 -4.35
CA PHE A 37 -1.90 15.04 -4.27
C PHE A 37 -2.22 13.62 -3.75
N VAL A 38 -1.79 12.62 -4.51
CA VAL A 38 -1.91 11.20 -4.16
C VAL A 38 -0.51 10.63 -4.02
N ARG A 39 -0.19 10.12 -2.82
CA ARG A 39 1.10 9.50 -2.53
C ARG A 39 1.21 8.14 -3.23
N ALA A 40 2.43 7.77 -3.60
CA ALA A 40 2.72 6.43 -4.12
C ALA A 40 2.56 5.37 -3.02
N ALA A 41 1.97 4.23 -3.37
CA ALA A 41 1.89 3.06 -2.52
C ALA A 41 3.29 2.46 -2.31
N ARG A 42 3.58 2.12 -1.06
CA ARG A 42 4.80 1.45 -0.60
C ARG A 42 4.48 0.13 0.11
N TRP A 43 3.21 -0.20 0.29
CA TRP A 43 2.72 -1.41 0.92
C TRP A 43 1.50 -1.93 0.18
N ALA A 44 1.42 -3.24 0.02
CA ALA A 44 0.18 -3.96 -0.23
C ALA A 44 -0.19 -4.69 1.06
N ALA A 45 -1.40 -4.49 1.56
CA ALA A 45 -1.87 -5.10 2.80
C ALA A 45 -3.25 -5.72 2.61
N VAL A 46 -3.49 -6.85 3.27
CA VAL A 46 -4.82 -7.49 3.33
C VAL A 46 -5.39 -7.23 4.71
N VAL A 47 -6.49 -6.48 4.77
CA VAL A 47 -7.17 -6.09 6.01
C VAL A 47 -8.44 -6.94 6.17
N LYS A 48 -8.70 -7.41 7.39
CA LYS A 48 -9.92 -8.15 7.73
C LYS A 48 -11.09 -7.18 7.89
N ASP A 49 -12.18 -7.45 7.18
CA ASP A 49 -13.44 -6.77 7.41
C ASP A 49 -14.26 -7.49 8.49
N CYS A 50 -14.12 -7.02 9.73
CA CYS A 50 -14.88 -7.52 10.88
C CYS A 50 -16.41 -7.38 10.74
N CYS A 51 -16.92 -6.57 9.80
CA CYS A 51 -18.36 -6.47 9.52
C CYS A 51 -18.84 -7.57 8.56
N HIS A 52 -17.92 -8.23 7.86
CA HIS A 52 -18.21 -9.25 6.85
C HIS A 52 -17.42 -10.53 7.11
N PHE A 53 -17.49 -11.04 8.35
CA PHE A 53 -16.88 -12.32 8.76
C PHE A 53 -15.37 -12.42 8.43
N ASP A 54 -14.64 -11.34 8.69
CA ASP A 54 -13.19 -11.23 8.44
C ASP A 54 -12.81 -11.47 6.97
N ALA A 55 -13.72 -11.12 6.03
CA ALA A 55 -13.40 -11.09 4.62
C ALA A 55 -12.17 -10.20 4.37
N GLY A 56 -11.20 -10.71 3.61
CA GLY A 56 -10.00 -9.97 3.27
C GLY A 56 -10.29 -8.87 2.25
N VAL A 57 -9.81 -7.66 2.54
CA VAL A 57 -9.85 -6.51 1.65
C VAL A 57 -8.41 -6.09 1.36
N ASP A 58 -8.05 -6.10 0.08
CA ASP A 58 -6.73 -5.69 -0.38
C ASP A 58 -6.64 -4.17 -0.41
N TYR A 59 -5.52 -3.63 0.10
CA TYR A 59 -5.23 -2.21 0.10
C TYR A 59 -3.82 -1.89 -0.40
N LEU A 60 -3.69 -0.85 -1.20
CA LEU A 60 -2.42 -0.21 -1.58
C LEU A 60 -2.22 1.06 -0.75
N LEU A 61 -1.18 1.07 0.10
CA LEU A 61 -0.97 2.10 1.11
C LEU A 61 0.40 2.76 0.97
N CYS A 62 0.47 4.08 1.17
CA CYS A 62 1.73 4.78 1.40
C CYS A 62 2.27 4.49 2.82
N ASP A 63 3.51 4.85 3.10
CA ASP A 63 4.13 4.62 4.41
C ASP A 63 3.31 5.26 5.56
N GLU A 64 2.74 6.45 5.35
CA GLU A 64 1.92 7.12 6.38
C GLU A 64 0.61 6.38 6.69
N HIS A 65 -0.17 6.00 5.67
CA HIS A 65 -1.44 5.28 5.90
C HIS A 65 -1.22 3.87 6.46
N TRP A 66 -0.14 3.21 6.06
CA TRP A 66 0.26 1.96 6.68
C TRP A 66 0.65 2.15 8.17
N ALA A 67 1.40 3.19 8.48
CA ALA A 67 1.78 3.52 9.85
C ALA A 67 0.58 3.79 10.75
N MET A 68 -0.49 4.41 10.23
CA MET A 68 -1.73 4.62 10.99
C MET A 68 -2.38 3.31 11.43
N ILE A 69 -2.44 2.29 10.57
CA ILE A 69 -2.99 0.97 10.91
C ILE A 69 -2.10 0.29 11.95
N ARG A 70 -0.78 0.32 11.73
CA ARG A 70 0.19 -0.37 12.59
C ARG A 70 0.31 0.24 13.98
N HIS A 71 0.17 1.55 14.08
CA HIS A 71 0.37 2.32 15.31
C HIS A 71 -0.93 2.88 15.88
N GLN A 72 -2.08 2.37 15.42
CA GLN A 72 -3.35 2.70 16.05
C GLN A 72 -3.35 2.30 17.53
N GLN A 73 -4.11 3.05 18.34
CA GLN A 73 -4.28 2.70 19.74
C GLN A 73 -5.22 1.50 19.86
N LEU A 74 -4.78 0.48 20.61
CA LEU A 74 -5.53 -0.74 20.85
C LEU A 74 -5.80 -0.90 22.36
N PRO A 75 -6.93 -1.53 22.77
CA PRO A 75 -7.94 -2.17 21.91
C PRO A 75 -8.78 -1.16 21.11
N GLY A 76 -8.99 -1.45 19.84
CA GLY A 76 -9.82 -0.67 18.93
C GLY A 76 -11.18 -1.34 18.75
N GLN A 77 -12.27 -0.55 18.81
CA GLN A 77 -13.62 -1.07 18.57
C GLN A 77 -14.15 -0.58 17.23
N CYS A 78 -14.63 -1.51 16.40
CA CYS A 78 -15.29 -1.16 15.14
C CYS A 78 -16.61 -0.42 15.44
N PRO A 79 -16.80 0.81 14.96
CA PRO A 79 -18.01 1.58 15.25
C PRO A 79 -19.27 1.01 14.58
N ARG A 80 -19.11 0.10 13.60
CA ARG A 80 -20.22 -0.45 12.81
C ARG A 80 -20.76 -1.76 13.38
N CYS A 81 -19.89 -2.72 13.70
CA CYS A 81 -20.30 -4.04 14.21
C CYS A 81 -19.95 -4.28 15.69
N GLY A 82 -19.18 -3.38 16.32
CA GLY A 82 -18.79 -3.49 17.72
C GLY A 82 -17.67 -4.49 18.01
N ALA A 83 -17.11 -5.16 16.99
CA ALA A 83 -15.97 -6.08 17.13
C ALA A 83 -14.76 -5.34 17.71
N ILE A 84 -14.00 -6.03 18.57
CA ILE A 84 -12.83 -5.50 19.25
C ILE A 84 -11.58 -6.15 18.66
N ALA A 85 -10.67 -5.32 18.16
CA ALA A 85 -9.31 -5.73 17.84
C ALA A 85 -8.40 -5.44 19.05
N TYR A 86 -7.68 -6.46 19.51
CA TYR A 86 -6.73 -6.33 20.62
C TYR A 86 -5.30 -6.14 20.12
N SER A 87 -5.04 -6.55 18.88
CA SER A 87 -3.75 -6.50 18.21
C SER A 87 -3.92 -6.05 16.74
N VAL A 88 -2.81 -5.67 16.11
CA VAL A 88 -2.81 -5.38 14.66
C VAL A 88 -3.08 -6.66 13.84
N GLU A 89 -2.73 -7.84 14.36
CA GLU A 89 -2.99 -9.14 13.71
C GLU A 89 -4.48 -9.49 13.64
N ASP A 90 -5.31 -8.87 14.50
CA ASP A 90 -6.77 -8.95 14.42
C ASP A 90 -7.33 -8.14 13.26
N ILE A 91 -6.53 -7.25 12.66
CA ILE A 91 -6.93 -6.32 11.61
C ILE A 91 -6.22 -6.64 10.29
N VAL A 92 -4.93 -7.01 10.33
CA VAL A 92 -4.13 -7.28 9.12
C VAL A 92 -3.81 -8.76 9.01
N CYS A 93 -4.18 -9.35 7.87
CA CYS A 93 -3.85 -10.74 7.52
C CYS A 93 -2.46 -10.88 6.91
N ALA A 94 -2.08 -9.95 6.04
CA ALA A 94 -0.85 -10.02 5.27
C ALA A 94 -0.39 -8.63 4.87
N GLU A 95 0.92 -8.47 4.71
CA GLU A 95 1.56 -7.22 4.31
C GLU A 95 2.78 -7.51 3.44
N VAL A 96 2.97 -6.71 2.38
CA VAL A 96 4.10 -6.82 1.46
C VAL A 96 4.63 -5.41 1.17
N PRO A 97 5.92 -5.12 1.43
CA PRO A 97 6.51 -3.85 1.02
C PRO A 97 6.69 -3.81 -0.50
N LEU A 98 6.32 -2.69 -1.12
CA LEU A 98 6.38 -2.44 -2.55
C LEU A 98 7.59 -1.56 -2.90
N GLY A 99 8.27 -1.89 -4.00
CA GLY A 99 9.37 -1.07 -4.55
C GLY A 99 10.65 -1.04 -3.70
N ARG A 100 10.69 -1.72 -2.55
CA ARG A 100 11.92 -2.02 -1.83
C ARG A 100 12.45 -3.33 -2.39
N SER A 101 13.64 -3.30 -3.00
CA SER A 101 14.33 -4.55 -3.34
C SER A 101 14.39 -5.40 -2.09
N ALA A 102 13.84 -6.62 -2.16
CA ALA A 102 14.15 -7.62 -1.14
C ALA A 102 15.68 -7.62 -1.01
N VAL A 103 16.20 -7.28 0.18
CA VAL A 103 17.58 -7.63 0.48
C VAL A 103 17.59 -9.14 0.44
N THR A 104 17.90 -9.70 -0.72
CA THR A 104 18.25 -11.10 -0.85
C THR A 104 19.48 -11.24 0.02
N GLY A 105 19.29 -11.75 1.24
CA GLY A 105 20.37 -12.20 2.10
C GLY A 105 21.16 -13.27 1.35
N ARG A 106 22.17 -12.82 0.60
CA ARG A 106 23.31 -13.62 0.19
C ARG A 106 24.53 -13.01 0.86
N GLY A 107 24.83 -13.53 2.03
CA GLY A 107 26.07 -13.29 2.74
C GLY A 107 26.24 -14.39 3.76
N ARG A 108 27.07 -15.38 3.40
CA ARG A 108 27.54 -16.46 4.26
C ARG A 108 28.22 -15.93 5.51
#